data_AF-A0A7C4JC15-F1
#
_entry.id   AF-A0A7C4JC15-F1
#
_cell.length_a   1.000
_cell.length_b   1.000
_cell.length_c   1.000
_cell.angle_alpha   90.00
_cell.angle_beta   90.00
_cell.angle_gamma   90.00
#
_symmetry.space_group_name_H-M   'P 1'
#
loop_
_entity.id
_entity.type
_entity.pdbx_description
1 polymer ?
#
loop_
_entity_poly.entity_id
_entity_poly.type
_entity_poly.pdbx_seq_one_letter_code
_entity_poly.pdbx_strand_id
1 'polypeptide(L)'
;MTKFVNEVRNRLKKCLRRSEGACGMYHTALAVLCEAGGHFEVVEVPEGAKAMLIDNRGEVLVEAVDITWPPACLRAMLDAGIFSDEYYELRRVLTSEDDLKKVKDVFGYGRIVRPVAIALAKLLANGGKAEVYRDGLGVKVSFYDSNGKLLSSAESIFCPACAAMIALAREPNLSLEVKRALSGEENTGKLKMERGIVNKVCWRNFRVEVELFEKGVKLGSNYGCCTAYAIVRTEAVCGLASPRGMKLIKAYCDQCPVKHIWLGKSMGAMGNVILKRMTELGLKIELSHDNFVKVLAKESGKVLGYGFGSLCALSASVNLLLRSEGIKIVKPQEALALRKLD
;
A
#
# COMPACT_ATOMS: atom_id res chain seq x y z
N MET A 1 -23.17 10.10 16.95
CA MET A 1 -22.74 9.55 15.65
C MET A 1 -23.53 10.22 14.55
N THR A 2 -22.87 10.85 13.56
CA THR A 2 -23.52 11.76 12.60
C THR A 2 -24.33 11.00 11.55
N LYS A 3 -25.31 11.68 10.92
CA LYS A 3 -26.11 11.13 9.79
C LYS A 3 -25.20 10.66 8.64
N PHE A 4 -24.15 11.42 8.36
CA PHE A 4 -23.12 11.10 7.37
C PHE A 4 -22.41 9.76 7.66
N VAL A 5 -21.87 9.58 8.88
CA VAL A 5 -21.19 8.33 9.27
C VAL A 5 -22.12 7.12 9.13
N ASN A 6 -23.37 7.26 9.54
CA ASN A 6 -24.36 6.17 9.42
C ASN A 6 -24.67 5.81 7.97
N GLU A 7 -24.81 6.81 7.09
CA GLU A 7 -25.03 6.58 5.67
C GLU A 7 -23.87 5.82 5.02
N VAL A 8 -22.63 6.30 5.23
CA VAL A 8 -21.43 5.67 4.68
C VAL A 8 -21.30 4.23 5.20
N ARG A 9 -21.43 4.03 6.52
CA ARG A 9 -21.35 2.69 7.13
C ARG A 9 -22.38 1.72 6.55
N ASN A 10 -23.63 2.15 6.38
CA ASN A 10 -24.70 1.31 5.83
C ASN A 10 -24.44 0.90 4.38
N ARG A 11 -23.86 1.80 3.57
CA ARG A 11 -23.43 1.48 2.21
C ARG A 11 -22.26 0.49 2.20
N LEU A 12 -21.30 0.64 3.11
CA LEU A 12 -20.12 -0.23 3.18
C LEU A 12 -20.42 -1.69 3.47
N LYS A 13 -21.41 -1.96 4.32
CA LYS A 13 -21.85 -3.33 4.63
C LYS A 13 -22.18 -4.17 3.39
N LYS A 14 -22.55 -3.53 2.28
CA LYS A 14 -22.96 -4.21 1.04
C LYS A 14 -21.83 -4.42 0.03
N CYS A 15 -20.68 -3.77 0.19
CA CYS A 15 -19.62 -3.75 -0.83
C CYS A 15 -18.24 -4.20 -0.36
N LEU A 16 -18.00 -4.28 0.96
CA LEU A 16 -16.73 -4.74 1.51
C LEU A 16 -16.52 -6.25 1.28
N ARG A 17 -15.29 -6.62 0.94
CA ARG A 17 -14.88 -8.02 0.74
C ARG A 17 -13.57 -8.28 1.47
N ARG A 18 -13.59 -9.17 2.47
CA ARG A 18 -12.38 -9.55 3.24
C ARG A 18 -11.26 -10.13 2.38
N SER A 19 -11.60 -10.75 1.25
CA SER A 19 -10.62 -11.26 0.27
C SER A 19 -9.75 -10.17 -0.34
N GLU A 20 -10.21 -8.92 -0.35
CA GLU A 20 -9.48 -7.78 -0.90
C GLU A 20 -8.45 -7.19 0.10
N GLY A 21 -8.43 -7.70 1.34
CA GLY A 21 -7.55 -7.24 2.42
C GLY A 21 -7.80 -5.80 2.84
N ALA A 22 -7.03 -5.33 3.83
CA ALA A 22 -7.16 -3.98 4.38
C ALA A 22 -6.99 -2.89 3.31
N CYS A 23 -6.03 -3.06 2.41
CA CYS A 23 -5.80 -2.10 1.32
C CYS A 23 -7.00 -2.02 0.36
N GLY A 24 -7.58 -3.15 -0.05
CA GLY A 24 -8.77 -3.13 -0.93
C GLY A 24 -10.02 -2.59 -0.24
N MET A 25 -10.24 -3.00 1.02
CA MET A 25 -11.35 -2.51 1.85
C MET A 25 -11.26 -1.01 2.10
N TYR A 26 -10.06 -0.47 2.37
CA TYR A 26 -9.82 0.97 2.47
C TYR A 26 -10.23 1.71 1.19
N HIS A 27 -9.83 1.25 0.00
CA HIS A 27 -10.17 1.95 -1.24
C HIS A 27 -11.67 1.86 -1.55
N THR A 28 -12.32 0.73 -1.22
CA THR A 28 -13.77 0.62 -1.30
C THR A 28 -14.45 1.61 -0.34
N ALA A 29 -13.91 1.76 0.87
CA ALA A 29 -14.39 2.73 1.86
C ALA A 29 -14.20 4.17 1.40
N LEU A 30 -13.05 4.49 0.81
CA LEU A 30 -12.77 5.81 0.23
C LEU A 30 -13.77 6.14 -0.88
N ALA A 31 -14.11 5.18 -1.74
CA ALA A 31 -15.10 5.38 -2.80
C ALA A 31 -16.46 5.78 -2.25
N VAL A 32 -17.00 4.97 -1.32
CA VAL A 32 -18.31 5.23 -0.71
C VAL A 32 -18.32 6.54 0.07
N LEU A 33 -17.25 6.81 0.82
CA LEU A 33 -17.09 8.05 1.58
C LEU A 33 -17.15 9.28 0.65
N CYS A 34 -16.41 9.25 -0.46
CA CYS A 34 -16.38 10.36 -1.41
C CYS A 34 -17.68 10.52 -2.20
N GLU A 35 -18.34 9.43 -2.56
CA GLU A 35 -19.67 9.47 -3.16
C GLU A 35 -20.73 10.06 -2.21
N ALA A 36 -20.51 10.01 -0.89
CA ALA A 36 -21.35 10.67 0.12
C ALA A 36 -20.94 12.14 0.39
N GLY A 37 -19.93 12.66 -0.32
CA GLY A 37 -19.44 14.03 -0.19
C GLY A 37 -18.25 14.23 0.75
N GLY A 38 -17.74 13.17 1.40
CA GLY A 38 -16.56 13.26 2.26
C GLY A 38 -15.25 13.16 1.49
N HIS A 39 -14.13 13.43 2.16
CA HIS A 39 -12.79 13.26 1.59
C HIS A 39 -11.73 13.22 2.68
N PHE A 40 -10.46 13.07 2.29
CA PHE A 40 -9.35 13.27 3.21
C PHE A 40 -8.51 14.47 2.82
N GLU A 41 -8.01 15.16 3.84
CA GLU A 41 -6.83 16.00 3.74
C GLU A 41 -5.70 15.31 4.50
N VAL A 42 -4.54 15.19 3.88
CA VAL A 42 -3.41 14.44 4.46
C VAL A 42 -2.15 15.27 4.38
N VAL A 43 -1.42 15.35 5.49
CA VAL A 43 -0.12 16.02 5.59
C VAL A 43 0.94 15.04 6.05
N GLU A 44 2.17 15.23 5.60
CA GLU A 44 3.31 14.47 6.10
C GLU A 44 3.71 14.93 7.50
N VAL A 45 4.09 13.98 8.35
CA VAL A 45 4.61 14.21 9.72
C VAL A 45 5.79 13.27 9.95
N PRO A 46 6.71 13.53 10.91
CA PRO A 46 7.91 12.71 11.06
C PRO A 46 7.64 11.19 11.17
N GLU A 47 6.59 10.82 11.89
CA GLU A 47 6.14 9.43 12.12
C GLU A 47 5.51 8.78 10.89
N GLY A 48 5.14 9.54 9.86
CA GLY A 48 4.41 9.01 8.71
C GLY A 48 3.54 10.06 8.02
N ALA A 49 2.24 9.83 8.03
CA ALA A 49 1.24 10.76 7.50
C ALA A 49 0.11 10.97 8.51
N LYS A 50 -0.35 12.22 8.63
CA LYS A 50 -1.54 12.60 9.41
C LYS A 50 -2.70 12.82 8.45
N ALA A 51 -3.75 12.02 8.58
CA ALA A 51 -4.98 12.13 7.80
C ALA A 51 -6.08 12.79 8.62
N MET A 52 -6.76 13.76 8.01
CA MET A 52 -7.97 14.43 8.52
C MET A 52 -9.14 13.97 7.65
N LEU A 53 -10.12 13.31 8.28
CA LEU A 53 -11.35 12.90 7.62
C LEU A 53 -12.32 14.07 7.61
N ILE A 54 -12.67 14.55 6.42
CA ILE A 54 -13.61 15.66 6.21
C ILE A 54 -14.97 15.11 5.78
N ASP A 55 -16.05 15.54 6.43
CA ASP A 55 -17.40 15.13 6.08
C ASP A 55 -17.98 15.93 4.90
N ASN A 56 -19.26 15.69 4.60
CA ASN A 56 -19.98 16.36 3.52
C ASN A 56 -20.34 17.83 3.80
N ARG A 57 -20.06 18.34 5.01
CA ARG A 57 -20.23 19.74 5.41
C ARG A 57 -18.92 20.51 5.44
N GLY A 58 -17.79 19.82 5.24
CA GLY A 58 -16.46 20.42 5.35
C GLY A 58 -15.89 20.35 6.77
N GLU A 59 -16.53 19.63 7.70
CA GLU A 59 -16.08 19.52 9.09
C GLU A 59 -15.08 18.37 9.25
N VAL A 60 -14.04 18.60 10.06
CA VAL A 60 -13.09 17.56 10.45
C VAL A 60 -13.75 16.62 11.46
N LEU A 61 -13.98 15.37 11.08
CA LEU A 61 -14.56 14.38 12.00
C LEU A 61 -13.52 13.78 12.94
N VAL A 62 -12.38 13.39 12.38
CA VAL A 62 -11.31 12.66 13.07
C VAL A 62 -9.98 12.94 12.39
N GLU A 63 -8.93 12.98 13.20
CA GLU A 63 -7.54 12.98 12.76
C GLU A 63 -6.84 11.69 13.19
N ALA A 64 -5.97 11.15 12.35
CA ALA A 64 -5.21 9.95 12.68
C ALA A 64 -3.83 9.93 12.02
N VAL A 65 -2.86 9.31 12.70
CA VAL A 65 -1.49 9.13 12.19
C VAL A 65 -1.21 7.66 11.95
N ASP A 66 -0.54 7.36 10.84
CA ASP A 66 0.04 6.03 10.60
C ASP A 66 1.25 6.15 9.66
N ILE A 67 1.92 5.03 9.38
CA ILE A 67 3.24 4.94 8.74
C ILE A 67 3.30 5.60 7.35
N THR A 68 2.16 5.68 6.65
CA THR A 68 2.02 6.35 5.34
C THR A 68 0.54 6.66 5.08
N TRP A 69 0.20 7.28 3.93
CA TRP A 69 -1.11 7.90 3.71
C TRP A 69 -2.30 6.91 3.77
N PRO A 70 -2.32 5.76 3.05
CA PRO A 70 -3.47 4.86 3.10
C PRO A 70 -3.83 4.29 4.49
N PRO A 71 -2.88 3.76 5.30
CA PRO A 71 -3.21 3.29 6.65
C PRO A 71 -3.61 4.44 7.59
N ALA A 72 -3.10 5.66 7.41
CA ALA A 72 -3.55 6.83 8.18
C ALA A 72 -5.02 7.16 7.88
N CYS A 73 -5.40 7.17 6.59
CA CYS A 73 -6.81 7.32 6.21
C CYS A 73 -7.68 6.18 6.77
N LEU A 74 -7.21 4.93 6.70
CA LEU A 74 -7.94 3.79 7.27
C LEU A 74 -8.15 3.94 8.79
N ARG A 75 -7.11 4.35 9.53
CA ARG A 75 -7.22 4.61 10.96
C ARG A 75 -8.27 5.69 11.25
N ALA A 76 -8.22 6.82 10.55
CA ALA A 76 -9.22 7.88 10.69
C ALA A 76 -10.65 7.37 10.40
N MET A 77 -10.84 6.52 9.39
CA MET A 77 -12.14 5.89 9.13
C MET A 77 -12.60 4.98 10.29
N LEU A 78 -11.70 4.17 10.85
CA LEU A 78 -12.01 3.27 11.95
C LEU A 78 -12.38 4.05 13.22
N ASP A 79 -11.64 5.12 13.50
CA ASP A 79 -11.85 5.98 14.67
C ASP A 79 -13.10 6.85 14.54
N ALA A 80 -13.47 7.26 13.32
CA ALA A 80 -14.75 7.91 13.03
C ALA A 80 -15.95 6.95 13.04
N GLY A 81 -15.71 5.64 13.19
CA GLY A 81 -16.74 4.61 13.14
C GLY A 81 -17.31 4.38 11.74
N ILE A 82 -16.58 4.69 10.66
CA ILE A 82 -17.05 4.43 9.28
C ILE A 82 -17.24 2.92 9.04
N PHE A 83 -16.36 2.09 9.61
CA PHE A 83 -16.52 0.63 9.59
C PHE A 83 -17.40 0.16 10.75
N SER A 84 -18.23 -0.86 10.51
CA SER A 84 -18.98 -1.56 11.55
C SER A 84 -18.08 -2.46 12.41
N ASP A 85 -18.53 -2.79 13.61
CA ASP A 85 -17.79 -3.63 14.58
C ASP A 85 -17.41 -5.01 14.04
N GLU A 86 -18.15 -5.53 13.05
CA GLU A 86 -17.83 -6.79 12.36
C GLU A 86 -16.49 -6.73 11.59
N TYR A 87 -15.91 -5.54 11.40
CA TYR A 87 -14.61 -5.32 10.76
C TYR A 87 -13.54 -4.84 11.75
N TYR A 88 -13.75 -5.06 13.06
CA TYR A 88 -12.81 -4.66 14.12
C TYR A 88 -11.39 -5.19 13.87
N GLU A 89 -11.24 -6.33 13.20
CA GLU A 89 -9.94 -6.91 12.84
C GLU A 89 -9.08 -5.99 11.95
N LEU A 90 -9.65 -4.99 11.26
CA LEU A 90 -8.89 -3.97 10.53
C LEU A 90 -7.97 -3.16 11.44
N ARG A 91 -8.29 -3.01 12.73
CA ARG A 91 -7.40 -2.30 13.68
C ARG A 91 -6.06 -3.02 13.86
N ARG A 92 -6.03 -4.35 13.67
CA ARG A 92 -4.81 -5.15 13.77
C ARG A 92 -3.81 -4.88 12.64
N VAL A 93 -4.25 -4.24 11.56
CA VAL A 93 -3.38 -3.94 10.40
C VAL A 93 -2.70 -2.59 10.45
N LEU A 94 -3.04 -1.79 11.45
CA LEU A 94 -2.51 -0.47 11.67
C LEU A 94 -1.15 -0.56 12.38
N THR A 95 -0.29 0.44 12.17
CA THR A 95 1.06 0.41 12.74
C THR A 95 1.03 0.72 14.24
N SER A 96 1.83 -0.01 15.02
CA SER A 96 1.99 0.27 16.45
C SER A 96 2.77 1.56 16.67
N GLU A 97 2.56 2.24 17.80
CA GLU A 97 3.31 3.46 18.13
C GLU A 97 4.83 3.23 18.18
N ASP A 98 5.26 2.08 18.69
CA ASP A 98 6.69 1.73 18.74
C ASP A 98 7.28 1.51 17.35
N ASP A 99 6.52 0.92 16.42
CA ASP A 99 6.96 0.80 15.03
C ASP A 99 6.99 2.15 14.32
N LEU A 100 6.03 3.06 14.61
CA LEU A 100 6.06 4.43 14.06
C LEU A 100 7.32 5.18 14.48
N LYS A 101 7.73 5.08 15.75
CA LYS A 101 8.98 5.66 16.26
C LYS A 101 10.20 5.09 15.52
N LYS A 102 10.29 3.76 15.37
CA LYS A 102 11.40 3.13 14.65
C LYS A 102 11.45 3.53 13.18
N VAL A 103 10.30 3.63 12.50
CA VAL A 103 10.24 4.02 11.08
C VAL A 103 10.64 5.48 10.87
N LYS A 104 10.22 6.38 11.77
CA LYS A 104 10.66 7.77 11.81
C LYS A 104 12.19 7.88 11.82
N ASP A 105 12.85 7.03 12.60
CA ASP A 105 14.30 7.07 12.78
C ASP A 105 15.10 6.60 11.55
N VAL A 106 14.47 5.89 10.61
CA VAL A 106 15.11 5.45 9.36
C VAL A 106 15.00 6.52 8.27
N PHE A 107 13.79 7.00 7.99
CA PHE A 107 13.57 8.01 6.95
C PHE A 107 12.33 8.89 7.21
N GLY A 108 11.26 8.31 7.77
CA GLY A 108 10.06 9.05 8.20
C GLY A 108 9.22 9.69 7.08
N TYR A 109 8.28 10.56 7.47
CA TYR A 109 7.49 11.41 6.57
C TYR A 109 6.69 10.68 5.50
N GLY A 110 6.18 9.48 5.84
CA GLY A 110 5.34 8.67 4.96
C GLY A 110 6.11 7.99 3.81
N ARG A 111 7.44 8.13 3.76
CA ARG A 111 8.30 7.66 2.66
C ARG A 111 8.88 6.29 2.94
N ILE A 112 8.14 5.25 2.55
CA ILE A 112 8.51 3.86 2.82
C ILE A 112 9.17 3.14 1.63
N VAL A 113 8.92 3.58 0.40
CA VAL A 113 9.32 2.83 -0.82
C VAL A 113 10.83 2.82 -1.01
N ARG A 114 11.48 3.98 -0.90
CA ARG A 114 12.93 4.13 -1.12
C ARG A 114 13.76 3.38 -0.07
N PRO A 115 13.49 3.50 1.25
CA PRO A 115 14.17 2.69 2.27
C PRO A 115 13.99 1.18 2.04
N VAL A 116 12.76 0.74 1.72
CA VAL A 116 12.48 -0.68 1.43
C VAL A 116 13.24 -1.17 0.20
N ALA A 117 13.33 -0.37 -0.87
CA ALA A 117 14.08 -0.73 -2.06
C ALA A 117 15.58 -0.96 -1.75
N ILE A 118 16.20 -0.07 -0.96
CA ILE A 118 17.59 -0.21 -0.53
C ILE A 118 17.76 -1.46 0.35
N ALA A 119 16.84 -1.67 1.30
CA ALA A 119 16.86 -2.84 2.16
C ALA A 119 16.79 -4.16 1.39
N LEU A 120 15.84 -4.28 0.44
CA LEU A 120 15.70 -5.46 -0.40
C LEU A 120 16.93 -5.73 -1.26
N ALA A 121 17.52 -4.67 -1.83
CA ALA A 121 18.74 -4.79 -2.63
C ALA A 121 19.93 -5.27 -1.78
N LYS A 122 20.12 -4.70 -0.58
CA LYS A 122 21.17 -5.12 0.37
C LYS A 122 20.98 -6.54 0.86
N LEU A 123 19.74 -6.89 1.23
CA LEU A 123 19.40 -8.23 1.69
C LEU A 123 19.75 -9.28 0.64
N LEU A 124 19.40 -9.02 -0.63
CA LEU A 124 19.72 -9.90 -1.75
C LEU A 124 21.23 -9.97 -2.03
N ALA A 125 21.94 -8.83 -1.98
CA ALA A 125 23.39 -8.79 -2.19
C ALA A 125 24.16 -9.61 -1.16
N ASN A 126 23.62 -9.73 0.07
CA ASN A 126 24.18 -10.55 1.14
C ASN A 126 23.71 -12.02 1.10
N GLY A 127 23.07 -12.45 0.01
CA GLY A 127 22.55 -13.81 -0.16
C GLY A 127 21.25 -14.08 0.61
N GLY A 128 20.69 -13.09 1.29
CA GLY A 128 19.41 -13.17 1.99
C GLY A 128 18.22 -13.05 1.06
N LYS A 129 17.02 -13.13 1.65
CA LYS A 129 15.74 -13.05 0.93
C LYS A 129 14.65 -12.41 1.78
N ALA A 130 13.70 -11.75 1.13
CA ALA A 130 12.46 -11.31 1.75
C ALA A 130 11.30 -12.15 1.22
N GLU A 131 10.45 -12.65 2.11
CA GLU A 131 9.23 -13.39 1.76
C GLU A 131 7.99 -12.59 2.15
N VAL A 132 6.93 -12.71 1.37
CA VAL A 132 5.66 -12.01 1.59
C VAL A 132 4.49 -12.99 1.59
N TYR A 133 3.60 -12.84 2.55
CA TYR A 133 2.43 -13.70 2.68
C TYR A 133 1.19 -12.89 3.03
N ARG A 134 0.03 -13.40 2.63
CA ARG A 134 -1.23 -12.89 3.15
C ARG A 134 -1.41 -13.36 4.59
N ASP A 135 -1.77 -12.43 5.48
CA ASP A 135 -2.01 -12.72 6.91
C ASP A 135 -3.25 -11.98 7.42
N GLY A 136 -4.30 -12.69 7.85
CA GLY A 136 -5.53 -12.08 8.37
C GLY A 136 -6.25 -11.15 7.38
N LEU A 137 -6.29 -9.83 7.64
CA LEU A 137 -6.64 -8.78 6.66
C LEU A 137 -5.43 -8.02 6.07
N GLY A 138 -4.25 -8.20 6.66
CA GLY A 138 -3.00 -7.56 6.24
C GLY A 138 -2.03 -8.50 5.53
N VAL A 139 -0.76 -8.22 5.71
CA VAL A 139 0.35 -8.89 5.03
C VAL A 139 1.47 -9.10 6.03
N LYS A 140 2.08 -10.29 5.95
CA LYS A 140 3.32 -10.61 6.63
C LYS A 140 4.48 -10.43 5.67
N VAL A 141 5.56 -9.79 6.12
CA VAL A 141 6.85 -9.80 5.45
C VAL A 141 7.92 -10.27 6.42
N SER A 142 8.75 -11.20 5.97
CA SER A 142 9.87 -11.77 6.72
C SER A 142 11.17 -11.60 5.97
N PHE A 143 12.22 -11.14 6.64
CA PHE A 143 13.58 -11.06 6.11
C PHE A 143 14.41 -12.22 6.66
N TYR A 144 15.18 -12.86 5.78
CA TYR A 144 16.06 -13.97 6.12
C TYR A 144 17.47 -13.71 5.61
N ASP A 145 18.47 -14.21 6.34
CA ASP A 145 19.86 -14.21 5.90
C ASP A 145 20.16 -15.31 4.86
N SER A 146 21.42 -15.41 4.47
CA SER A 146 21.92 -16.41 3.51
C SER A 146 21.81 -17.86 3.98
N ASN A 147 21.72 -18.09 5.29
CA ASN A 147 21.52 -19.41 5.89
C ASN A 147 20.03 -19.74 6.09
N GLY A 148 19.13 -18.83 5.69
CA GLY A 148 17.69 -18.98 5.89
C GLY A 148 17.23 -18.70 7.32
N LYS A 149 18.07 -18.13 8.18
CA LYS A 149 17.67 -17.70 9.53
C LYS A 149 16.83 -16.42 9.43
N LEU A 150 15.73 -16.37 10.17
CA LEU A 150 14.87 -15.19 10.26
C LEU A 150 15.64 -14.05 10.94
N LEU A 151 15.74 -12.91 10.26
CA LEU A 151 16.33 -11.67 10.78
C LEU A 151 15.27 -10.80 11.45
N SER A 152 14.15 -10.58 10.78
CA SER A 152 13.06 -9.74 11.26
C SER A 152 11.77 -10.03 10.51
N SER A 153 10.63 -9.69 11.10
CA SER A 153 9.34 -9.77 10.45
C SER A 153 8.36 -8.71 10.95
N ALA A 154 7.37 -8.41 10.11
CA ALA A 154 6.19 -7.63 10.47
C ALA A 154 4.96 -8.38 9.98
N GLU A 155 3.98 -8.55 10.87
CA GLU A 155 2.81 -9.41 10.66
C GLU A 155 1.53 -8.59 10.59
N SER A 156 0.56 -9.08 9.84
CA SER A 156 -0.77 -8.48 9.69
C SER A 156 -0.78 -7.01 9.24
N ILE A 157 0.26 -6.47 8.61
CA ILE A 157 0.33 -5.03 8.26
C ILE A 157 -0.46 -4.68 6.99
N PHE A 158 -0.99 -3.45 6.91
CA PHE A 158 -1.82 -2.92 5.81
C PHE A 158 -1.44 -3.35 4.38
N CYS A 159 -0.14 -3.34 4.02
CA CYS A 159 0.33 -3.79 2.71
C CYS A 159 1.80 -4.26 2.75
N PRO A 160 2.31 -4.93 1.70
CA PRO A 160 3.67 -5.46 1.67
C PRO A 160 4.76 -4.40 1.86
N ALA A 161 4.59 -3.19 1.31
CA ALA A 161 5.57 -2.12 1.45
C ALA A 161 5.63 -1.59 2.90
N CYS A 162 4.48 -1.48 3.55
CA CYS A 162 4.41 -1.09 4.97
C CYS A 162 5.04 -2.18 5.85
N ALA A 163 4.70 -3.45 5.59
CA ALA A 163 5.26 -4.60 6.31
C ALA A 163 6.79 -4.67 6.17
N ALA A 164 7.31 -4.52 4.93
CA ALA A 164 8.75 -4.51 4.69
C ALA A 164 9.46 -3.34 5.38
N MET A 165 8.84 -2.16 5.44
CA MET A 165 9.39 -1.01 6.15
C MET A 165 9.46 -1.26 7.66
N ILE A 166 8.42 -1.86 8.25
CA ILE A 166 8.42 -2.21 9.68
C ILE A 166 9.44 -3.31 9.96
N ALA A 167 9.52 -4.35 9.12
CA ALA A 167 10.51 -5.40 9.24
C ALA A 167 11.95 -4.84 9.16
N LEU A 168 12.20 -3.91 8.23
CA LEU A 168 13.44 -3.14 8.13
C LEU A 168 13.72 -2.38 9.43
N ALA A 169 12.77 -1.57 9.91
CA ALA A 169 12.96 -0.73 11.09
C ALA A 169 13.17 -1.54 12.39
N ARG A 170 12.73 -2.80 12.41
CA ARG A 170 12.94 -3.74 13.52
C ARG A 170 14.29 -4.47 13.47
N GLU A 171 14.98 -4.49 12.33
CA GLU A 171 16.29 -5.13 12.18
C GLU A 171 17.40 -4.06 12.33
N PRO A 172 18.16 -4.04 13.44
CA PRO A 172 19.03 -2.90 13.75
C PRO A 172 20.16 -2.68 12.73
N ASN A 173 20.78 -3.74 12.21
CA ASN A 173 21.96 -3.62 11.35
C ASN A 173 21.58 -3.06 9.98
N LEU A 174 20.57 -3.64 9.35
CA LEU A 174 20.00 -3.24 8.07
C LEU A 174 19.36 -1.86 8.17
N SER A 175 18.66 -1.54 9.26
CA SER A 175 18.10 -0.20 9.47
C SER A 175 19.19 0.87 9.51
N LEU A 176 20.30 0.61 10.21
CA LEU A 176 21.45 1.52 10.30
C LEU A 176 22.13 1.67 8.94
N GLU A 177 22.33 0.59 8.21
CA GLU A 177 22.91 0.62 6.87
C GLU A 177 22.04 1.40 5.87
N VAL A 178 20.72 1.19 5.91
CA VAL A 178 19.78 1.91 5.05
C VAL A 178 19.74 3.39 5.43
N LYS A 179 19.72 3.72 6.72
CA LYS A 179 19.79 5.10 7.21
C LYS A 179 21.05 5.81 6.71
N ARG A 180 22.21 5.14 6.78
CA ARG A 180 23.48 5.66 6.24
C ARG A 180 23.41 5.88 4.73
N ALA A 181 22.83 4.94 3.98
CA ALA A 181 22.68 5.06 2.52
C ALA A 181 21.74 6.20 2.10
N LEU A 182 20.77 6.54 2.96
CA LEU A 182 19.83 7.65 2.76
C LEU A 182 20.36 8.99 3.29
N SER A 183 21.52 9.01 3.95
CA SER A 183 22.09 10.23 4.53
C SER A 183 22.39 11.24 3.43
N GLY A 184 21.70 12.39 3.49
CA GLY A 184 21.81 13.44 2.48
C GLY A 184 20.87 13.29 1.28
N GLU A 185 20.05 12.22 1.20
CA GLU A 185 18.96 12.17 0.22
C GLU A 185 17.84 13.16 0.64
N GLU A 186 17.29 13.86 -0.35
CA GLU A 186 16.13 14.72 -0.14
C GLU A 186 14.89 13.88 0.18
N ASN A 187 14.22 14.22 1.28
CA ASN A 187 12.96 13.60 1.64
C ASN A 187 11.80 14.50 1.22
N THR A 188 11.15 14.18 0.08
CA THR A 188 9.98 14.93 -0.42
C THR A 188 8.84 15.02 0.60
N GLY A 189 8.72 14.05 1.52
CA GLY A 189 7.72 14.12 2.59
C GLY A 189 8.06 15.21 3.62
N LYS A 190 9.33 15.28 4.03
CA LYS A 190 9.84 16.36 4.88
C LYS A 190 9.67 17.73 4.22
N LEU A 191 10.04 17.85 2.95
CA LEU A 191 9.86 19.09 2.16
C LEU A 191 8.38 19.54 2.15
N LYS A 192 7.45 18.61 1.92
CA LYS A 192 6.01 18.93 1.92
C LYS A 192 5.53 19.38 3.28
N MET A 193 5.97 18.73 4.36
CA MET A 193 5.65 19.17 5.73
C MET A 193 6.17 20.58 5.99
N GLU A 194 7.43 20.87 5.68
CA GLU A 194 8.05 22.18 5.89
C GLU A 194 7.36 23.30 5.09
N ARG A 195 6.85 22.97 3.91
CA ARG A 195 6.07 23.88 3.05
C ARG A 195 4.60 23.98 3.42
N GLY A 196 4.10 23.16 4.35
CA GLY A 196 2.68 23.10 4.69
C GLY A 196 1.81 22.63 3.53
N ILE A 197 2.30 21.67 2.73
CA ILE A 197 1.56 21.11 1.59
C ILE A 197 0.54 20.09 2.07
N VAL A 198 -0.70 20.25 1.64
CA VAL A 198 -1.82 19.36 1.96
C VAL A 198 -2.18 18.51 0.74
N ASN A 199 -2.33 17.21 0.95
CA ASN A 199 -2.83 16.26 -0.03
C ASN A 199 -4.35 16.11 0.16
N LYS A 200 -5.15 16.67 -0.74
CA LYS A 200 -6.58 16.39 -0.79
C LYS A 200 -6.82 15.11 -1.57
N VAL A 201 -7.25 14.05 -0.88
CA VAL A 201 -7.47 12.72 -1.46
C VAL A 201 -8.97 12.48 -1.62
N CYS A 202 -9.38 12.20 -2.86
CA CYS A 202 -10.76 11.91 -3.23
C CYS A 202 -10.84 10.65 -4.09
N TRP A 203 -12.04 10.06 -4.16
CA TRP A 203 -12.39 9.08 -5.18
C TRP A 203 -13.38 9.69 -6.17
N ARG A 204 -13.06 9.62 -7.47
CA ARG A 204 -13.90 10.13 -8.57
C ARG A 204 -13.68 9.26 -9.80
N ASN A 205 -14.70 9.06 -10.62
CA ASN A 205 -14.60 8.30 -11.88
C ASN A 205 -13.91 6.94 -11.71
N PHE A 206 -14.30 6.22 -10.66
CA PHE A 206 -13.76 4.92 -10.25
C PHE A 206 -12.27 4.89 -9.90
N ARG A 207 -11.59 6.02 -9.69
CA ARG A 207 -10.15 6.12 -9.40
C ARG A 207 -9.89 7.03 -8.21
N VAL A 208 -8.67 6.94 -7.65
CA VAL A 208 -8.21 7.90 -6.64
C VAL A 208 -7.65 9.13 -7.34
N GLU A 209 -8.17 10.30 -6.99
CA GLU A 209 -7.68 11.60 -7.42
C GLU A 209 -7.06 12.32 -6.22
N VAL A 210 -5.94 13.00 -6.46
CA VAL A 210 -5.23 13.78 -5.46
C VAL A 210 -4.98 15.17 -6.00
N GLU A 211 -5.20 16.16 -5.15
CA GLU A 211 -4.85 17.55 -5.38
C GLU A 211 -3.86 17.98 -4.30
N LEU A 212 -2.83 18.75 -4.67
CA LEU A 212 -1.89 19.33 -3.72
C LEU A 212 -2.19 20.81 -3.53
N PHE A 213 -2.23 21.25 -2.28
CA PHE A 213 -2.46 22.64 -1.91
C PHE A 213 -1.29 23.17 -1.06
N GLU A 214 -0.88 24.40 -1.30
CA GLU A 214 0.07 25.15 -0.47
C GLU A 214 -0.55 26.50 -0.12
N LYS A 215 -0.75 26.78 1.17
CA LYS A 215 -1.37 28.03 1.65
C LYS A 215 -2.71 28.36 0.96
N GLY A 216 -3.54 27.33 0.75
CA GLY A 216 -4.84 27.43 0.08
C GLY A 216 -4.80 27.49 -1.46
N VAL A 217 -3.61 27.58 -2.07
CA VAL A 217 -3.44 27.60 -3.53
C VAL A 217 -3.22 26.19 -4.04
N LYS A 218 -4.00 25.78 -5.05
CA LYS A 218 -3.83 24.48 -5.72
C LYS A 218 -2.55 24.49 -6.57
N LEU A 219 -1.59 23.64 -6.21
CA LEU A 219 -0.36 23.43 -6.97
C LEU A 219 -0.59 22.55 -8.21
N GLY A 220 -1.45 21.54 -8.10
CA GLY A 220 -1.70 20.60 -9.17
C GLY A 220 -2.58 19.44 -8.74
N SER A 221 -2.94 18.58 -9.70
CA SER A 221 -3.76 17.39 -9.45
C SER A 221 -3.42 16.26 -10.39
N ASN A 222 -3.53 15.02 -9.91
CA ASN A 222 -3.39 13.82 -10.73
C ASN A 222 -4.23 12.67 -10.15
N TYR A 223 -4.26 11.54 -10.85
CA TYR A 223 -4.97 10.34 -10.42
C TYR A 223 -4.06 9.12 -10.38
N GLY A 224 -4.50 8.08 -9.68
CA GLY A 224 -3.76 6.84 -9.56
C GLY A 224 -4.65 5.63 -9.32
N CYS A 225 -4.04 4.46 -9.47
CA CYS A 225 -4.67 3.16 -9.23
C CYS A 225 -4.77 2.80 -7.73
N CYS A 226 -4.10 3.58 -6.88
CA CYS A 226 -4.23 3.62 -5.43
C CYS A 226 -3.82 5.01 -4.91
N THR A 227 -4.11 5.31 -3.64
CA THR A 227 -3.81 6.61 -3.02
C THR A 227 -2.33 6.98 -3.06
N ALA A 228 -1.43 6.07 -2.69
CA ALA A 228 0.01 6.35 -2.72
C ALA A 228 0.49 6.68 -4.15
N TYR A 229 -0.04 5.99 -5.16
CA TYR A 229 0.32 6.24 -6.56
C TYR A 229 -0.21 7.60 -7.05
N ALA A 230 -1.44 7.96 -6.67
CA ALA A 230 -2.04 9.24 -7.00
C ALA A 230 -1.25 10.41 -6.37
N ILE A 231 -0.83 10.28 -5.10
CA ILE A 231 0.00 11.27 -4.40
C ILE A 231 1.33 11.48 -5.15
N VAL A 232 2.10 10.40 -5.38
CA VAL A 232 3.42 10.52 -6.01
C VAL A 232 3.32 11.03 -7.46
N ARG A 233 2.26 10.67 -8.19
CA ARG A 233 2.01 11.25 -9.53
C ARG A 233 1.65 12.73 -9.49
N THR A 234 0.98 13.17 -8.43
CA THR A 234 0.65 14.59 -8.26
C THR A 234 1.90 15.37 -7.86
N GLU A 235 2.75 14.81 -7.01
CA GLU A 235 4.07 15.36 -6.68
C GLU A 235 4.93 15.55 -7.94
N ALA A 236 4.91 14.59 -8.87
CA ALA A 236 5.59 14.70 -10.15
C ALA A 236 5.07 15.87 -11.00
N VAL A 237 3.75 16.04 -11.09
CA VAL A 237 3.14 17.16 -11.83
C VAL A 237 3.47 18.51 -11.19
N CYS A 238 3.56 18.56 -9.87
CA CYS A 238 3.90 19.77 -9.12
C CYS A 238 5.42 20.05 -9.05
N GLY A 239 6.27 19.27 -9.75
CA GLY A 239 7.73 19.45 -9.74
C GLY A 239 8.41 19.09 -8.41
N LEU A 240 7.76 18.32 -7.55
CA LEU A 240 8.29 17.89 -6.25
C LEU A 240 9.02 16.54 -6.31
N ALA A 241 8.78 15.75 -7.36
CA ALA A 241 9.40 14.44 -7.53
C ALA A 241 10.72 14.53 -8.30
N SER A 242 11.69 13.71 -7.93
CA SER A 242 12.98 13.66 -8.65
C SER A 242 12.80 13.21 -10.11
N PRO A 243 13.58 13.77 -11.07
CA PRO A 243 13.49 13.38 -12.49
C PRO A 243 13.65 11.88 -12.73
N ARG A 244 14.56 11.23 -11.98
CA ARG A 244 14.77 9.78 -12.04
C ARG A 244 13.54 9.01 -11.58
N GLY A 245 12.94 9.40 -10.46
CA GLY A 245 11.71 8.79 -9.94
C GLY A 245 10.55 8.92 -10.92
N MET A 246 10.38 10.11 -11.51
CA MET A 246 9.37 10.34 -12.55
C MET A 246 9.56 9.44 -13.77
N LYS A 247 10.80 9.29 -14.25
CA LYS A 247 11.11 8.42 -15.40
C LYS A 247 10.73 6.96 -15.11
N LEU A 248 11.04 6.46 -13.91
CA LEU A 248 10.68 5.10 -13.49
C LEU A 248 9.17 4.91 -13.38
N ILE A 249 8.47 5.86 -12.74
CA ILE A 249 7.00 5.80 -12.59
C ILE A 249 6.32 5.80 -13.95
N LYS A 250 6.76 6.67 -14.87
CA LYS A 250 6.26 6.74 -16.24
C LYS A 250 6.51 5.42 -16.99
N ALA A 251 7.75 4.93 -16.97
CA ALA A 251 8.12 3.68 -17.64
C ALA A 251 7.30 2.48 -17.13
N TYR A 252 7.08 2.39 -15.81
CA TYR A 252 6.21 1.36 -15.24
C TYR A 252 4.76 1.49 -15.73
N CYS A 253 4.21 2.70 -15.66
CA CYS A 253 2.84 2.97 -16.10
C CYS A 253 2.66 2.54 -17.56
N ASP A 254 3.58 2.91 -18.44
CA ASP A 254 3.51 2.63 -19.87
C ASP A 254 3.57 1.13 -20.20
N GLN A 255 4.13 0.31 -19.31
CA GLN A 255 4.22 -1.15 -19.47
C GLN A 255 3.22 -1.91 -18.60
N CYS A 256 2.37 -1.21 -17.85
CA CYS A 256 1.44 -1.81 -16.90
C CYS A 256 0.26 -2.43 -17.67
N PRO A 257 0.06 -3.75 -17.62
CA PRO A 257 -0.97 -4.43 -18.41
C PRO A 257 -2.40 -4.04 -18.00
N VAL A 258 -2.57 -3.45 -16.82
CA VAL A 258 -3.87 -2.98 -16.30
C VAL A 258 -4.05 -1.46 -16.44
N LYS A 259 -3.12 -0.73 -17.09
CA LYS A 259 -3.27 0.72 -17.33
C LYS A 259 -4.50 1.04 -18.19
N HIS A 260 -4.81 0.17 -19.15
CA HIS A 260 -5.90 0.35 -20.12
C HIS A 260 -7.14 -0.49 -19.81
N ILE A 261 -7.09 -1.34 -18.78
CA ILE A 261 -8.19 -2.23 -18.41
C ILE A 261 -8.71 -1.78 -17.05
N TRP A 262 -9.81 -1.03 -17.04
CA TRP A 262 -10.43 -0.58 -15.80
C TRP A 262 -11.37 -1.65 -15.24
N LEU A 263 -10.96 -2.32 -14.16
CA LEU A 263 -11.70 -3.44 -13.56
C LEU A 263 -12.65 -3.01 -12.42
N GLY A 264 -12.87 -1.69 -12.24
CA GLY A 264 -13.75 -1.17 -11.19
C GLY A 264 -13.26 -1.44 -9.76
N LYS A 265 -12.01 -1.89 -9.60
CA LYS A 265 -11.38 -2.25 -8.33
C LYS A 265 -10.00 -1.62 -8.23
N SER A 266 -9.61 -1.25 -7.01
CA SER A 266 -8.26 -0.72 -6.77
C SER A 266 -7.20 -1.79 -7.01
N MET A 267 -5.99 -1.35 -7.35
CA MET A 267 -4.85 -2.26 -7.48
C MET A 267 -4.53 -3.01 -6.19
N GLY A 268 -4.79 -2.37 -5.05
CA GLY A 268 -4.66 -2.99 -3.75
C GLY A 268 -5.61 -4.17 -3.54
N ALA A 269 -6.86 -4.05 -4.00
CA ALA A 269 -7.86 -5.12 -3.88
C ALA A 269 -7.47 -6.35 -4.72
N MET A 270 -7.19 -6.15 -6.01
CA MET A 270 -6.84 -7.24 -6.92
C MET A 270 -5.54 -7.94 -6.52
N GLY A 271 -4.51 -7.16 -6.19
CA GLY A 271 -3.23 -7.73 -5.74
C GLY A 271 -3.36 -8.55 -4.46
N ASN A 272 -4.24 -8.15 -3.53
CA ASN A 272 -4.47 -8.91 -2.30
C ASN A 272 -5.18 -10.24 -2.56
N VAL A 273 -6.13 -10.28 -3.48
CA VAL A 273 -6.81 -11.54 -3.87
C VAL A 273 -5.78 -12.53 -4.43
N ILE A 274 -4.87 -12.05 -5.29
CA ILE A 274 -3.82 -12.90 -5.86
C ILE A 274 -2.84 -13.34 -4.78
N LEU A 275 -2.36 -12.43 -3.93
CA LEU A 275 -1.47 -12.75 -2.81
C LEU A 275 -2.09 -13.76 -1.84
N LYS A 276 -3.38 -13.59 -1.50
CA LYS A 276 -4.16 -14.55 -0.71
C LYS A 276 -4.14 -15.92 -1.35
N ARG A 277 -4.44 -16.00 -2.65
CA ARG A 277 -4.49 -17.28 -3.36
C ARG A 277 -3.12 -17.96 -3.43
N MET A 278 -2.07 -17.22 -3.74
CA MET A 278 -0.70 -17.75 -3.74
C MET A 278 -0.31 -18.28 -2.35
N THR A 279 -0.73 -17.58 -1.28
CA THR A 279 -0.49 -18.01 0.11
C THR A 279 -1.25 -19.30 0.44
N GLU A 280 -2.54 -19.40 0.08
CA GLU A 280 -3.37 -20.61 0.30
C GLU A 280 -2.85 -21.84 -0.42
N LEU A 281 -2.22 -21.64 -1.58
CA LEU A 281 -1.60 -22.71 -2.36
C LEU A 281 -0.21 -23.11 -1.82
N GLY A 282 0.27 -22.48 -0.74
CA GLY A 282 1.58 -22.76 -0.18
C GLY A 282 2.75 -22.32 -1.08
N LEU A 283 2.51 -21.39 -2.01
CA LEU A 283 3.57 -20.87 -2.87
C LEU A 283 4.54 -20.04 -2.04
N LYS A 284 5.82 -20.15 -2.36
CA LYS A 284 6.85 -19.29 -1.79
C LYS A 284 6.94 -18.01 -2.62
N ILE A 285 6.72 -16.87 -1.98
CA ILE A 285 6.61 -15.58 -2.66
C ILE A 285 7.73 -14.68 -2.17
N GLU A 286 8.70 -14.43 -3.03
CA GLU A 286 9.89 -13.64 -2.71
C GLU A 286 9.74 -12.20 -3.22
N LEU A 287 10.14 -11.24 -2.40
CA LEU A 287 10.25 -9.84 -2.74
C LEU A 287 11.69 -9.48 -3.04
N SER A 288 11.91 -8.76 -4.13
CA SER A 288 13.18 -8.11 -4.42
C SER A 288 12.97 -6.77 -5.09
N HIS A 289 14.05 -6.02 -5.30
CA HIS A 289 13.98 -4.74 -6.00
C HIS A 289 15.17 -4.61 -6.96
N ASP A 290 14.86 -4.51 -8.26
CA ASP A 290 15.81 -4.16 -9.32
C ASP A 290 15.12 -3.18 -10.28
N ASN A 291 15.41 -1.89 -10.13
CA ASN A 291 14.70 -0.73 -10.71
C ASN A 291 13.21 -0.60 -10.37
N PHE A 292 12.52 -1.73 -10.10
CA PHE A 292 11.14 -1.88 -9.69
C PHE A 292 11.04 -2.93 -8.57
N VAL A 293 9.98 -2.85 -7.77
CA VAL A 293 9.60 -3.93 -6.85
C VAL A 293 9.25 -5.16 -7.67
N LYS A 294 9.88 -6.30 -7.39
CA LYS A 294 9.64 -7.58 -8.05
C LYS A 294 9.01 -8.57 -7.08
N VAL A 295 7.98 -9.25 -7.54
CA VAL A 295 7.40 -10.43 -6.87
C VAL A 295 7.77 -11.66 -7.69
N LEU A 296 8.31 -12.68 -7.04
CA LEU A 296 8.68 -13.95 -7.64
C LEU A 296 7.91 -15.09 -6.93
N ALA A 297 7.13 -15.86 -7.68
CA ALA A 297 6.40 -17.02 -7.16
C ALA A 297 7.17 -18.32 -7.45
N LYS A 298 7.33 -19.15 -6.42
CA LYS A 298 8.01 -20.45 -6.50
C LYS A 298 7.16 -21.57 -5.91
N GLU A 299 7.28 -22.75 -6.49
CA GLU A 299 6.73 -24.01 -5.98
C GLU A 299 7.85 -25.06 -5.99
N SER A 300 8.11 -25.69 -4.84
CA SER A 300 9.17 -26.71 -4.69
C SER A 300 10.53 -26.27 -5.28
N GLY A 301 10.90 -25.01 -5.08
CA GLY A 301 12.13 -24.41 -5.60
C GLY A 301 12.08 -23.96 -7.07
N LYS A 302 11.09 -24.41 -7.86
CA LYS A 302 10.90 -24.02 -9.25
C LYS A 302 10.21 -22.67 -9.35
N VAL A 303 10.74 -21.79 -10.19
CA VAL A 303 10.10 -20.49 -10.51
C VAL A 303 8.87 -20.73 -11.38
N LEU A 304 7.71 -20.28 -10.91
CA LEU A 304 6.46 -20.31 -11.67
C LEU A 304 6.26 -19.05 -12.51
N GLY A 305 6.79 -17.91 -12.05
CA GLY A 305 6.64 -16.63 -12.73
C GLY A 305 7.07 -15.45 -11.86
N TYR A 306 7.14 -14.27 -12.47
CA TYR A 306 7.46 -13.02 -11.79
C TYR A 306 6.68 -11.84 -12.34
N GLY A 307 6.55 -10.78 -11.54
CA GLY A 307 5.93 -9.53 -11.94
C GLY A 307 6.57 -8.32 -11.28
N PHE A 308 6.35 -7.15 -11.87
CA PHE A 308 6.93 -5.88 -11.43
C PHE A 308 5.87 -4.89 -10.93
N GLY A 309 6.28 -4.06 -9.98
CA GLY A 309 5.53 -2.97 -9.38
C GLY A 309 6.41 -1.74 -9.19
N SER A 310 5.87 -0.54 -9.43
CA SER A 310 6.62 0.70 -9.20
C SER A 310 6.70 1.09 -7.73
N LEU A 311 5.57 1.07 -7.02
CA LEU A 311 5.50 1.45 -5.60
C LEU A 311 5.07 0.31 -4.67
N CYS A 312 4.51 -0.79 -5.19
CA CYS A 312 3.88 -1.81 -4.35
C CYS A 312 3.98 -3.23 -4.95
N ALA A 313 4.19 -4.21 -4.08
CA ALA A 313 4.17 -5.63 -4.46
C ALA A 313 2.76 -6.15 -4.84
N LEU A 314 1.69 -5.46 -4.46
CA LEU A 314 0.32 -5.83 -4.87
C LEU A 314 0.13 -5.61 -6.37
N SER A 315 0.69 -4.53 -6.94
CA SER A 315 0.67 -4.33 -8.40
C SER A 315 1.60 -5.30 -9.12
N ALA A 316 2.74 -5.65 -8.49
CA ALA A 316 3.61 -6.71 -8.97
C ALA A 316 2.92 -8.08 -9.01
N SER A 317 2.04 -8.39 -8.04
CA SER A 317 1.28 -9.64 -8.00
C SER A 317 0.27 -9.74 -9.14
N VAL A 318 -0.42 -8.65 -9.47
CA VAL A 318 -1.30 -8.59 -10.66
C VAL A 318 -0.49 -8.69 -11.95
N ASN A 319 0.64 -7.99 -12.03
CA ASN A 319 1.52 -8.08 -13.18
C ASN A 319 2.05 -9.52 -13.40
N LEU A 320 2.40 -10.22 -12.31
CA LEU A 320 2.83 -11.62 -12.33
C LEU A 320 1.74 -12.50 -12.94
N LEU A 321 0.50 -12.38 -12.46
CA LEU A 321 -0.63 -13.17 -12.97
C LEU A 321 -0.84 -12.97 -14.48
N LEU A 322 -0.71 -11.73 -14.95
CA LEU A 322 -0.96 -11.38 -16.35
C LEU A 322 0.20 -11.73 -17.29
N ARG A 323 1.42 -11.88 -16.76
CA ARG A 323 2.63 -12.19 -17.55
C ARG A 323 3.05 -13.66 -17.47
N SER A 324 2.52 -14.41 -16.52
CA SER A 324 2.82 -15.82 -16.31
C SER A 324 1.66 -16.69 -16.78
N GLU A 325 1.85 -18.01 -16.86
CA GLU A 325 0.74 -18.94 -17.03
C GLU A 325 -0.15 -18.91 -15.78
N GLY A 326 -1.16 -18.04 -15.77
CA GLY A 326 -1.95 -17.73 -14.58
C GLY A 326 -2.57 -18.96 -13.90
N ILE A 327 -2.90 -20.00 -14.66
CA ILE A 327 -3.38 -21.30 -14.15
C ILE A 327 -2.39 -21.92 -13.14
N LYS A 328 -1.08 -21.74 -13.33
CA LYS A 328 -0.04 -22.25 -12.43
C LYS A 328 0.01 -21.47 -11.11
N ILE A 329 -0.42 -20.20 -11.12
CA ILE A 329 -0.33 -19.28 -10.00
C ILE A 329 -1.58 -19.32 -9.12
N VAL A 330 -2.77 -19.18 -9.73
CA VAL A 330 -4.02 -19.13 -8.97
C VAL A 330 -4.73 -20.48 -8.87
N LYS A 331 -4.32 -21.47 -9.67
CA LYS A 331 -4.85 -22.86 -9.68
C LYS A 331 -6.36 -22.88 -9.42
N PRO A 332 -7.19 -22.40 -10.37
CA PRO A 332 -8.63 -22.25 -10.16
C PRO A 332 -9.22 -23.59 -9.71
N GLN A 333 -10.05 -23.56 -8.67
CA GLN A 333 -10.77 -24.74 -8.22
C GLN A 333 -11.93 -25.03 -9.18
N GLU A 334 -12.22 -26.31 -9.39
CA GLU A 334 -13.44 -26.72 -10.06
C GLU A 334 -14.66 -26.14 -9.34
N ALA A 335 -15.65 -25.70 -10.11
CA ALA A 335 -16.89 -25.20 -9.55
C ALA A 335 -17.68 -26.37 -8.96
N LEU A 336 -17.73 -26.47 -7.62
CA LEU A 336 -18.48 -27.49 -6.89
C LEU A 336 -19.96 -27.59 -7.32
N ALA A 337 -20.55 -26.49 -7.76
CA ALA A 337 -21.92 -26.46 -8.29
C ALA A 337 -22.08 -27.23 -9.61
N LEU A 338 -21.01 -27.33 -10.41
CA LEU A 338 -21.00 -28.06 -11.69
C LEU A 338 -20.73 -29.55 -11.51
N ARG A 339 -20.10 -29.98 -10.40
CA ARG A 339 -19.93 -31.42 -10.07
C ARG A 339 -21.25 -32.17 -9.84
N LYS A 340 -22.36 -31.46 -9.63
CA LYS A 340 -23.70 -32.07 -9.47
C LYS A 340 -24.47 -32.18 -10.79
N LEU A 341 -23.86 -31.77 -11.91
CA LEU A 341 -24.44 -31.87 -13.25
C LEU A 341 -23.90 -33.10 -14.02
N ASP A 342 -22.93 -33.81 -13.44
CA ASP A 342 -22.44 -35.12 -13.88
C ASP A 342 -23.19 -36.25 -13.14
#